data_AF-A0A1C6BX33-F1
#
_entry.id   AF-A0A1C6BX33-F1
#
_cell.length_a   1.000
_cell.length_b   1.000
_cell.length_c   1.000
_cell.angle_alpha   90.00
_cell.angle_beta   90.00
_cell.angle_gamma   90.00
#
_symmetry.space_group_name_H-M   'P 1'
#
loop_
_entity.id
_entity.type
_entity.pdbx_description
1 polymer ?
#
loop_
_entity_poly.entity_id
_entity_poly.type
_entity_poly.pdbx_seq_one_letter_code
_entity_poly.pdbx_strand_id
1 'polypeptide(L)'
;MIANTLIHREFTSAYTAKFVIEKDKMYTENANRSSGDGVITPDNMEPNPKNPIIASFFRNIGWSDRLGSGVRNTFKYSKYYSGEEPEFIEGDVFRIIVPLNEEYSYDNTKDGSIDELKREVEERLEKEQRRFGGSSEKVRRKFGEDSEKNQIEIKKMILTDIQKQILDILSENNQCSAKIMAEQIGVSSRSIENNIKKLKEYGILERYGSPKNGYWEIKI
;
A
#
# COMPACT_ATOMS: atom_id res chain seq x y z
N MET A 1 -7.26 -2.65 16.54
CA MET A 1 -8.70 -2.43 16.80
C MET A 1 -9.22 -3.30 17.93
N ILE A 2 -9.20 -4.64 17.82
CA ILE A 2 -9.74 -5.56 18.85
C ILE A 2 -9.16 -5.31 20.26
N ALA A 3 -7.84 -5.25 20.40
CA ALA A 3 -7.22 -4.96 21.71
C ALA A 3 -7.64 -3.59 22.27
N ASN A 4 -7.77 -2.56 21.42
CA ASN A 4 -8.23 -1.24 21.85
C ASN A 4 -9.67 -1.29 22.37
N THR A 5 -10.55 -2.04 21.69
CA THR A 5 -11.93 -2.27 22.15
C THR A 5 -11.94 -2.84 23.55
N LEU A 6 -11.12 -3.86 23.84
CA LEU A 6 -11.08 -4.50 25.16
C LEU A 6 -10.42 -3.61 26.23
N ILE A 7 -9.37 -2.88 25.88
CA ILE A 7 -8.66 -1.98 26.81
C ILE A 7 -9.53 -0.78 27.22
N HIS A 8 -10.35 -0.27 26.30
CA HIS A 8 -11.16 0.94 26.52
C HIS A 8 -12.65 0.65 26.75
N ARG A 9 -13.07 -0.62 26.82
CA ARG A 9 -14.46 -0.99 27.10
C ARG A 9 -14.87 -0.67 28.52
N GLU A 10 -16.08 -0.12 28.65
CA GLU A 10 -16.80 -0.05 29.91
C GLU A 10 -17.48 -1.40 30.21
N PHE A 11 -16.88 -2.20 31.09
CA PHE A 11 -17.35 -3.58 31.36
C PHE A 11 -18.62 -3.66 32.21
N THR A 12 -18.97 -2.59 32.93
CA THR A 12 -20.21 -2.54 33.70
C THR A 12 -21.45 -2.31 32.83
N SER A 13 -21.27 -1.85 31.59
CA SER A 13 -22.36 -1.61 30.66
C SER A 13 -22.86 -2.90 30.01
N ALA A 14 -24.18 -3.00 29.87
CA ALA A 14 -24.85 -4.06 29.11
C ALA A 14 -24.71 -3.88 27.58
N TYR A 15 -24.19 -2.75 27.11
CA TYR A 15 -23.99 -2.53 25.68
C TYR A 15 -22.90 -3.46 25.13
N THR A 16 -23.31 -4.31 24.19
CA THR A 16 -22.45 -5.31 23.56
C THR A 16 -21.40 -4.64 22.70
N ALA A 17 -20.13 -5.00 22.91
CA ALA A 17 -19.06 -4.58 22.02
C ALA A 17 -19.19 -5.31 20.68
N LYS A 18 -19.07 -4.59 19.56
CA LYS A 18 -19.21 -5.15 18.22
C LYS A 18 -17.94 -4.92 17.42
N PHE A 19 -17.67 -5.87 16.53
CA PHE A 19 -16.75 -5.72 15.43
C PHE A 19 -17.53 -6.09 14.17
N VAL A 20 -17.75 -5.13 13.30
CA VAL A 20 -18.61 -5.28 12.12
C VAL A 20 -17.77 -4.96 10.89
N ILE A 21 -17.90 -5.81 9.88
CA ILE A 21 -17.30 -5.63 8.56
C ILE A 21 -18.45 -5.43 7.59
N GLU A 22 -18.50 -4.26 6.98
CA GLU A 22 -19.42 -3.90 5.90
C GLU A 22 -18.62 -3.83 4.59
N LYS A 23 -19.29 -3.55 3.47
CA LYS A 23 -18.66 -3.51 2.15
C LYS A 23 -17.63 -2.37 2.02
N ASP A 24 -17.94 -1.23 2.60
CA ASP A 24 -17.23 0.06 2.45
C ASP A 24 -16.49 0.48 3.71
N LYS A 25 -16.61 -0.27 4.81
CA LYS A 25 -15.93 0.03 6.08
C LYS A 25 -15.92 -1.18 7.01
N MET A 26 -14.98 -1.16 7.95
CA MET A 26 -15.07 -1.96 9.17
C MET A 26 -15.12 -1.03 10.37
N TYR A 27 -15.86 -1.40 11.40
CA TYR A 27 -15.86 -0.64 12.64
C TYR A 27 -15.91 -1.51 13.88
N THR A 28 -15.36 -0.97 14.96
CA THR A 28 -15.62 -1.44 16.31
C THR A 28 -16.46 -0.41 17.05
N GLU A 29 -17.40 -0.87 17.86
CA GLU A 29 -18.08 -0.02 18.82
C GLU A 29 -18.18 -0.70 20.18
N ASN A 30 -17.97 0.06 21.25
CA ASN A 30 -18.12 -0.44 22.61
C ASN A 30 -18.64 0.65 23.54
N ALA A 31 -19.29 0.20 24.61
CA ALA A 31 -19.63 1.05 25.74
C ALA A 31 -18.38 1.76 26.24
N ASN A 32 -18.52 3.02 26.60
CA ASN A 32 -17.40 3.84 26.96
C ASN A 32 -17.77 4.84 28.06
N ARG A 33 -16.85 5.06 28.99
CA ARG A 33 -16.94 6.17 29.94
C ARG A 33 -16.14 7.35 29.41
N SER A 34 -16.75 8.16 28.57
CA SER A 34 -16.10 9.27 27.86
C SER A 34 -15.36 10.22 28.82
N SER A 35 -14.15 10.62 28.47
CA SER A 35 -13.43 11.72 29.15
C SER A 35 -13.73 13.09 28.50
N GLY A 36 -14.47 13.09 27.39
CA GLY A 36 -14.82 14.25 26.58
C GLY A 36 -15.29 13.79 25.20
N ASP A 37 -16.15 14.56 24.54
CA ASP A 37 -16.73 14.15 23.26
C ASP A 37 -15.95 14.73 22.08
N GLY A 38 -15.73 13.93 21.04
CA GLY A 38 -15.11 14.41 19.81
C GLY A 38 -14.32 13.36 19.04
N VAL A 39 -13.63 13.83 18.00
CA VAL A 39 -12.78 12.98 17.14
C VAL A 39 -11.37 12.90 17.73
N ILE A 40 -10.86 11.68 17.91
CA ILE A 40 -9.48 11.44 18.33
C ILE A 40 -8.59 11.35 17.08
N THR A 41 -7.56 12.18 17.06
CA THR A 41 -6.50 12.19 16.06
C THR A 41 -5.16 11.85 16.71
N PRO A 42 -4.12 11.46 15.95
CA PRO A 42 -2.79 11.22 16.50
C PRO A 42 -2.18 12.41 17.24
N ASP A 43 -2.64 13.64 16.95
CA ASP A 43 -2.13 14.90 17.51
C ASP A 43 -2.85 15.31 18.80
N ASN A 44 -4.13 14.95 18.96
CA ASN A 44 -4.94 15.30 20.14
C ASN A 44 -5.12 14.14 21.13
N MET A 45 -4.59 12.96 20.82
CA MET A 45 -4.80 11.76 21.62
C MET A 45 -4.05 11.83 22.94
N GLU A 46 -4.80 11.74 24.04
CA GLU A 46 -4.23 11.56 25.37
C GLU A 46 -4.16 10.05 25.71
N PRO A 47 -2.95 9.50 25.94
CA PRO A 47 -2.77 8.09 26.21
C PRO A 47 -3.26 7.71 27.61
N ASN A 48 -4.55 7.39 27.74
CA ASN A 48 -5.14 6.94 29.00
C ASN A 48 -5.98 5.65 28.82
N PRO A 49 -5.44 4.47 29.18
CA PRO A 49 -6.18 3.22 29.09
C PRO A 49 -7.20 3.13 30.22
N LYS A 50 -8.49 2.95 29.87
CA LYS A 50 -9.58 2.88 30.85
C LYS A 50 -9.48 1.64 31.73
N ASN A 51 -8.86 0.58 31.22
CA ASN A 51 -8.56 -0.64 31.97
C ASN A 51 -7.03 -0.90 31.98
N PRO A 52 -6.26 -0.31 32.92
CA PRO A 52 -4.80 -0.45 32.97
C PRO A 52 -4.30 -1.88 33.15
N ILE A 53 -5.03 -2.72 33.90
CA ILE A 53 -4.69 -4.14 34.11
C ILE A 53 -4.80 -4.91 32.80
N ILE A 54 -5.89 -4.70 32.05
CA ILE A 54 -6.12 -5.31 30.74
C ILE A 54 -5.07 -4.82 29.74
N ALA A 55 -4.76 -3.52 29.74
CA ALA A 55 -3.68 -2.97 28.91
C ALA A 55 -2.33 -3.62 29.24
N SER A 56 -2.03 -3.82 30.52
CA SER A 56 -0.79 -4.50 30.94
C SER A 56 -0.75 -5.95 30.50
N PHE A 57 -1.87 -6.67 30.57
CA PHE A 57 -1.97 -8.02 30.05
C PHE A 57 -1.64 -8.08 28.56
N PHE A 58 -2.30 -7.25 27.73
CA PHE A 58 -2.06 -7.22 26.29
C PHE A 58 -0.63 -6.81 25.93
N ARG A 59 -0.01 -5.93 26.72
CA ARG A 59 1.40 -5.57 26.57
C ARG A 59 2.33 -6.73 26.87
N ASN A 60 2.07 -7.48 27.93
CA ASN A 60 2.92 -8.62 28.32
C ASN A 60 2.92 -9.75 27.28
N ILE A 61 1.78 -9.96 26.60
CA ILE A 61 1.67 -10.97 25.54
C ILE A 61 2.07 -10.43 24.14
N GLY A 62 2.53 -9.18 24.05
CA GLY A 62 2.99 -8.56 22.81
C GLY A 62 1.87 -8.17 21.82
N TRP A 63 0.62 -8.06 22.28
CA TRP A 63 -0.54 -7.71 21.44
C TRP A 63 -0.92 -6.22 21.52
N SER A 64 -0.27 -5.48 22.42
CA SER A 64 -0.39 -4.02 22.51
C SER A 64 0.99 -3.43 22.77
N ASP A 65 1.37 -2.44 21.97
CA ASP A 65 2.63 -1.70 22.10
C ASP A 65 2.54 -0.63 23.22
N ARG A 66 3.54 0.25 23.31
CA ARG A 66 3.48 1.46 24.16
C ARG A 66 2.19 2.26 23.89
N LEU A 67 1.68 2.95 24.92
CA LEU A 67 0.48 3.78 24.80
C LEU A 67 0.62 4.75 23.60
N GLY A 68 -0.45 4.95 22.83
CA GLY A 68 -0.43 5.81 21.64
C GLY A 68 -0.13 5.11 20.32
N SER A 69 0.53 3.96 20.35
CA SER A 69 0.90 3.20 19.14
C SER A 69 -0.31 2.67 18.38
N GLY A 70 -1.37 2.26 19.08
CA GLY A 70 -2.58 1.68 18.47
C GLY A 70 -3.28 2.64 17.51
N VAL A 71 -3.51 3.88 17.94
CA VAL A 71 -4.12 4.93 17.11
C VAL A 71 -3.20 5.26 15.93
N ARG A 72 -1.91 5.52 16.18
CA ARG A 72 -0.92 5.82 15.12
C ARG A 72 -0.83 4.70 14.07
N ASN A 73 -0.82 3.45 14.50
CA ASN A 73 -0.78 2.31 13.59
C ASN A 73 -2.07 2.21 12.78
N THR A 74 -3.24 2.41 13.38
CA THR A 74 -4.50 2.40 12.63
C THR A 74 -4.54 3.52 11.59
N PHE A 75 -4.13 4.75 11.93
CA PHE A 75 -3.99 5.85 10.96
C PHE A 75 -3.03 5.50 9.82
N LYS A 76 -1.85 4.98 10.17
CA LYS A 76 -0.84 4.55 9.20
C LYS A 76 -1.38 3.49 8.25
N TYR A 77 -1.95 2.41 8.76
CA TYR A 77 -2.38 1.28 7.94
C TYR A 77 -3.68 1.53 7.18
N SER A 78 -4.62 2.30 7.73
CA SER A 78 -5.83 2.72 6.99
C SER A 78 -5.44 3.38 5.67
N LYS A 79 -4.56 4.36 5.71
CA LYS A 79 -4.07 5.03 4.50
C LYS A 79 -3.45 4.06 3.48
N TYR A 80 -2.74 3.02 3.92
CA TYR A 80 -2.15 2.04 3.01
C TYR A 80 -3.14 1.06 2.40
N TYR A 81 -4.21 0.69 3.12
CA TYR A 81 -5.15 -0.37 2.70
C TYR A 81 -6.48 0.16 2.17
N SER A 82 -6.87 1.39 2.49
CA SER A 82 -8.13 1.99 2.01
C SER A 82 -7.94 3.36 1.36
N GLY A 83 -6.77 3.98 1.52
CA GLY A 83 -6.47 5.29 0.94
C GLY A 83 -7.07 6.45 1.72
N GLU A 84 -7.91 6.15 2.69
CA GLU A 84 -8.61 7.09 3.53
C GLU A 84 -8.18 6.95 4.99
N GLU A 85 -8.38 8.02 5.76
CA GLU A 85 -8.06 8.04 7.18
C GLU A 85 -9.17 7.37 8.00
N PRO A 86 -8.83 6.71 9.11
CA PRO A 86 -9.81 6.13 10.01
C PRO A 86 -10.39 7.21 10.93
N GLU A 87 -11.61 7.00 11.40
CA GLU A 87 -12.26 7.88 12.37
C GLU A 87 -12.30 7.22 13.75
N PHE A 88 -11.82 7.92 14.77
CA PHE A 88 -11.98 7.54 16.16
C PHE A 88 -12.94 8.52 16.81
N ILE A 89 -14.10 8.05 17.27
CA ILE A 89 -15.14 8.88 17.85
C ILE A 89 -15.25 8.55 19.33
N GLU A 90 -14.92 9.51 20.17
CA GLU A 90 -15.08 9.46 21.62
C GLU A 90 -16.47 10.01 22.01
N GLY A 91 -17.19 9.23 22.80
CA GLY A 91 -18.49 9.55 23.38
C GLY A 91 -18.96 8.40 24.27
N ASP A 92 -20.24 8.34 24.63
CA ASP A 92 -20.83 7.23 25.40
C ASP A 92 -20.63 5.86 24.73
N VAL A 93 -20.55 5.88 23.39
CA VAL A 93 -20.11 4.75 22.58
C VAL A 93 -18.81 5.16 21.91
N PHE A 94 -17.72 4.46 22.25
CA PHE A 94 -16.45 4.63 21.57
C PHE A 94 -16.52 3.89 20.23
N ARG A 95 -16.23 4.58 19.13
CA ARG A 95 -16.18 3.98 17.80
C ARG A 95 -14.82 4.14 17.16
N ILE A 96 -14.38 3.09 16.48
CA ILE A 96 -13.26 3.13 15.54
C ILE A 96 -13.81 2.69 14.20
N ILE A 97 -13.79 3.58 13.22
CA ILE A 97 -14.26 3.33 11.85
C ILE A 97 -13.04 3.35 10.95
N VAL A 98 -12.85 2.29 10.17
CA VAL A 98 -11.82 2.21 9.15
C VAL A 98 -12.53 2.04 7.81
N PRO A 99 -12.42 3.00 6.89
CA PRO A 99 -12.98 2.84 5.55
C PRO A 99 -12.32 1.64 4.87
N LEU A 100 -13.08 0.92 4.06
CA LEU A 100 -12.62 -0.16 3.22
C LEU A 100 -12.88 0.24 1.77
N ASN A 101 -11.81 0.25 0.99
CA ASN A 101 -11.90 0.50 -0.44
C ASN A 101 -11.29 -0.70 -1.14
N GLU A 102 -12.14 -1.63 -1.57
CA GLU A 102 -11.70 -2.81 -2.32
C GLU A 102 -10.81 -2.36 -3.47
N GLU A 103 -11.19 -1.33 -4.22
CA GLU A 103 -10.45 -0.84 -5.38
C GLU A 103 -9.05 -0.30 -5.10
N TYR A 104 -8.81 0.12 -3.86
CA TYR A 104 -7.55 0.74 -3.42
C TYR A 104 -6.64 -0.24 -2.68
N SER A 105 -7.17 -1.37 -2.20
CA SER A 105 -6.45 -2.23 -1.26
C SER A 105 -5.09 -2.65 -1.82
N TYR A 106 -4.06 -2.57 -0.98
CA TYR A 106 -2.66 -2.84 -1.35
C TYR A 106 -2.45 -4.23 -1.97
N ASP A 107 -3.30 -5.18 -1.60
CA ASP A 107 -3.42 -6.55 -2.14
C ASP A 107 -4.42 -6.67 -3.29
N ASN A 108 -5.29 -5.69 -3.51
CA ASN A 108 -6.01 -5.52 -4.75
C ASN A 108 -5.06 -4.90 -5.77
N THR A 109 -4.23 -5.75 -6.34
CA THR A 109 -3.87 -5.59 -7.75
C THR A 109 -5.18 -5.44 -8.50
N LYS A 110 -5.65 -4.20 -8.73
CA LYS A 110 -6.53 -3.89 -9.85
C LYS A 110 -5.77 -4.14 -11.15
N ASP A 111 -5.41 -5.41 -11.33
CA ASP A 111 -4.96 -6.07 -12.56
C ASP A 111 -6.16 -6.39 -13.44
N GLY A 112 -7.35 -5.86 -13.15
CA GLY A 112 -8.45 -5.85 -14.12
C GLY A 112 -8.04 -5.11 -15.40
N SER A 113 -7.33 -3.99 -15.25
CA SER A 113 -6.74 -3.29 -16.41
C SER A 113 -5.63 -4.12 -17.05
N ILE A 114 -4.83 -4.86 -16.28
CA ILE A 114 -3.75 -5.66 -16.85
C ILE A 114 -4.30 -6.88 -17.60
N ASP A 115 -5.25 -7.64 -17.06
CA ASP A 115 -5.76 -8.84 -17.72
C ASP A 115 -6.67 -8.50 -18.91
N GLU A 116 -7.37 -7.38 -18.87
CA GLU A 116 -8.12 -6.85 -20.02
C GLU A 116 -7.19 -6.26 -21.10
N LEU A 117 -6.16 -5.49 -20.73
CA LEU A 117 -5.11 -5.06 -21.68
C LEU A 117 -4.31 -6.25 -22.22
N LYS A 118 -3.95 -7.24 -21.39
CA LYS A 118 -3.23 -8.45 -21.83
C LYS A 118 -4.03 -9.15 -22.91
N ARG A 119 -5.35 -9.32 -22.72
CA ARG A 119 -6.24 -9.92 -23.72
C ARG A 119 -6.36 -9.08 -24.99
N GLU A 120 -6.50 -7.76 -24.89
CA GLU A 120 -6.53 -6.88 -26.06
C GLU A 120 -5.20 -6.88 -26.84
N VAL A 121 -4.07 -6.96 -26.13
CA VAL A 121 -2.72 -7.00 -26.70
C VAL A 121 -2.46 -8.36 -27.35
N GLU A 122 -2.86 -9.47 -26.72
CA GLU A 122 -2.80 -10.82 -27.32
C GLU A 122 -3.63 -10.87 -28.60
N GLU A 123 -4.86 -10.34 -28.59
CA GLU A 123 -5.69 -10.28 -29.80
C GLU A 123 -5.07 -9.42 -30.91
N ARG A 124 -4.43 -8.30 -30.59
CA ARG A 124 -3.73 -7.46 -31.58
C ARG A 124 -2.51 -8.16 -32.15
N LEU A 125 -1.69 -8.79 -31.29
CA LEU A 125 -0.51 -9.55 -31.71
C LEU A 125 -0.89 -10.72 -32.62
N GLU A 126 -1.96 -11.45 -32.30
CA GLU A 126 -2.47 -12.51 -33.18
C GLU A 126 -2.98 -11.97 -34.52
N LYS A 127 -3.70 -10.85 -34.54
CA LYS A 127 -4.19 -10.22 -35.78
C LYS A 127 -3.04 -9.72 -36.66
N GLU A 128 -1.96 -9.20 -36.07
CA GLU A 128 -0.79 -8.76 -36.82
C GLU A 128 0.07 -9.92 -37.35
N GLN A 129 0.26 -10.98 -36.55
CA GLN A 129 0.96 -12.20 -37.00
C GLN A 129 0.24 -12.90 -38.16
N ARG A 130 -1.10 -12.87 -38.18
CA ARG A 130 -1.91 -13.40 -39.29
C ARG A 130 -1.85 -12.52 -40.55
N ARG A 131 -1.63 -11.21 -40.40
CA ARG A 131 -1.50 -10.26 -41.54
C ARG A 131 -0.17 -10.38 -42.26
N PHE A 132 0.92 -10.65 -41.53
CA PHE A 132 2.25 -10.83 -42.12
C PHE A 132 2.58 -12.31 -42.27
N GLY A 133 1.82 -12.98 -43.14
CA GLY A 133 2.13 -14.33 -43.61
C GLY A 133 3.51 -14.36 -44.27
N GLY A 134 4.45 -15.00 -43.57
CA GLY A 134 5.81 -15.39 -43.96
C GLY A 134 6.45 -14.73 -45.18
N SER A 135 7.36 -13.78 -44.98
CA SER A 135 8.57 -13.66 -45.81
C SER A 135 9.63 -12.71 -45.24
N SER A 136 10.88 -13.18 -45.29
CA SER A 136 12.15 -12.48 -45.08
C SER A 136 12.61 -12.13 -43.66
N GLU A 137 13.79 -12.63 -43.33
CA GLU A 137 14.51 -12.54 -42.04
C GLU A 137 14.84 -11.10 -41.62
N LYS A 138 14.93 -10.17 -42.58
CA LYS A 138 15.04 -8.71 -42.31
C LYS A 138 13.79 -8.12 -41.68
N VAL A 139 12.61 -8.65 -42.02
CA VAL A 139 11.33 -8.23 -41.42
C VAL A 139 11.25 -8.72 -39.98
N ARG A 140 11.70 -9.95 -39.69
CA ARG A 140 11.75 -10.51 -38.32
C ARG A 140 12.59 -9.69 -37.35
N ARG A 141 13.76 -9.18 -37.79
CA ARG A 141 14.63 -8.34 -36.94
C ARG A 141 13.99 -6.99 -36.58
N LYS A 142 13.42 -6.28 -37.55
CA LYS A 142 12.67 -5.04 -37.27
C LYS A 142 11.45 -5.29 -36.38
N PHE A 143 10.73 -6.40 -36.61
CA PHE A 143 9.57 -6.77 -35.79
C PHE A 143 9.95 -7.09 -34.33
N GLY A 144 11.12 -7.71 -34.09
CA GLY A 144 11.64 -7.96 -32.75
C GLY A 144 11.87 -6.66 -31.97
N GLU A 145 12.57 -5.70 -32.58
CA GLU A 145 12.87 -4.40 -31.96
C GLU A 145 11.60 -3.55 -31.70
N ASP A 146 10.63 -3.55 -32.62
CA ASP A 146 9.38 -2.80 -32.43
C ASP A 146 8.45 -3.47 -31.40
N SER A 147 8.49 -4.80 -31.27
CA SER A 147 7.76 -5.54 -30.24
C SER A 147 8.31 -5.32 -28.83
N GLU A 148 9.63 -5.21 -28.68
CA GLU A 148 10.29 -4.91 -27.40
C GLU A 148 9.95 -3.49 -26.94
N LYS A 149 9.99 -2.50 -27.84
CA LYS A 149 9.60 -1.11 -27.54
C LYS A 149 8.14 -1.01 -27.11
N ASN A 150 7.22 -1.66 -27.82
CA ASN A 150 5.80 -1.69 -27.45
C ASN A 150 5.57 -2.36 -26.08
N GLN A 151 6.28 -3.44 -25.76
CA GLN A 151 6.20 -4.08 -24.43
C GLN A 151 6.73 -3.17 -23.31
N ILE A 152 7.78 -2.39 -23.57
CA ILE A 152 8.32 -1.43 -22.59
C ILE A 152 7.35 -0.27 -22.39
N GLU A 153 6.73 0.24 -23.45
CA GLU A 153 5.73 1.32 -23.39
C GLU A 153 4.46 0.90 -22.63
N ILE A 154 4.00 -0.34 -22.83
CA ILE A 154 2.89 -0.95 -22.06
C ILE A 154 3.26 -1.11 -20.58
N LYS A 155 4.47 -1.58 -20.26
CA LYS A 155 4.93 -1.74 -18.87
C LYS A 155 5.06 -0.39 -18.14
N LYS A 156 5.39 0.70 -18.85
CA LYS A 156 5.41 2.06 -18.28
C LYS A 156 4.02 2.57 -17.88
N MET A 157 2.99 2.26 -18.67
CA MET A 157 1.60 2.63 -18.34
C MET A 157 1.07 1.93 -17.08
N ILE A 158 1.68 0.81 -16.69
CA ILE A 158 1.22 -0.11 -15.65
C ILE A 158 1.95 0.10 -14.29
N LEU A 159 2.80 1.12 -14.17
CA LEU A 159 3.53 1.36 -12.93
C LEU A 159 2.62 1.92 -11.83
N THR A 160 2.79 1.39 -10.62
CA THR A 160 2.20 1.97 -9.40
C THR A 160 2.76 3.36 -9.14
N ASP A 161 2.03 4.19 -8.40
CA ASP A 161 2.47 5.58 -8.13
C ASP A 161 3.81 5.64 -7.38
N ILE A 162 4.07 4.67 -6.50
CA ILE A 162 5.39 4.54 -5.83
C ILE A 162 6.49 4.20 -6.84
N GLN A 163 6.22 3.33 -7.81
CA GLN A 163 7.21 3.00 -8.85
C GLN A 163 7.49 4.18 -9.77
N LYS A 164 6.46 4.97 -10.12
CA LYS A 164 6.64 6.22 -10.87
C LYS A 164 7.50 7.20 -10.09
N GLN A 165 7.19 7.43 -8.82
CA GLN A 165 7.98 8.29 -7.93
C GLN A 165 9.44 7.82 -7.79
N ILE A 166 9.67 6.50 -7.71
CA ILE A 166 11.04 5.94 -7.71
C ILE A 166 11.77 6.29 -9.02
N LEU A 167 11.12 6.14 -10.17
CA LEU A 167 11.72 6.47 -11.46
C LEU A 167 11.97 7.97 -11.60
N ASP A 168 11.08 8.82 -11.12
CA ASP A 168 11.26 10.27 -11.12
C ASP A 168 12.50 10.66 -10.29
N ILE A 169 12.63 10.13 -9.07
CA ILE A 169 13.80 10.37 -8.22
C ILE A 169 15.09 9.86 -8.88
N LEU A 170 15.05 8.69 -9.52
CA LEU A 170 16.21 8.11 -10.19
C LEU A 170 16.57 8.83 -11.49
N SER A 171 15.62 9.53 -12.12
CA SER A 171 15.88 10.40 -13.28
C SER A 171 16.65 11.66 -12.88
N GLU A 172 16.40 12.19 -11.67
CA GLU A 172 17.11 13.35 -11.13
C GLU A 172 18.44 12.95 -10.47
N ASN A 173 18.47 11.83 -9.74
CA ASN A 173 19.65 11.32 -9.06
C ASN A 173 19.75 9.79 -9.18
N ASN A 174 20.46 9.36 -10.21
CA ASN A 174 20.65 7.94 -10.51
C ASN A 174 21.53 7.17 -9.50
N GLN A 175 22.19 7.84 -8.56
CA GLN A 175 22.98 7.20 -7.49
C GLN A 175 22.20 7.11 -6.16
N CYS A 176 20.93 7.48 -6.17
CA CYS A 176 20.12 7.50 -4.96
C CYS A 176 20.01 6.10 -4.32
N SER A 177 20.12 6.07 -2.99
CA SER A 177 19.98 4.84 -2.22
C SER A 177 18.51 4.57 -1.90
N ALA A 178 18.16 3.30 -1.70
CA ALA A 178 16.79 2.91 -1.31
C ALA A 178 16.34 3.58 0.00
N LYS A 179 17.27 3.91 0.89
CA LYS A 179 16.99 4.62 2.14
C LYS A 179 16.55 6.07 1.89
N ILE A 180 17.25 6.79 1.02
CA ILE A 180 16.94 8.19 0.71
C ILE A 180 15.60 8.26 -0.05
N MET A 181 15.38 7.36 -1.02
CA MET A 181 14.09 7.23 -1.70
C MET A 181 12.94 6.98 -0.72
N ALA A 182 13.16 6.13 0.29
CA ALA A 182 12.17 5.83 1.30
C ALA A 182 11.81 7.04 2.18
N GLU A 183 12.82 7.83 2.56
CA GLU A 183 12.65 9.07 3.31
C GLU A 183 11.89 10.13 2.49
N GLN A 184 12.20 10.27 1.19
CA GLN A 184 11.54 11.23 0.30
C GLN A 184 10.08 10.83 -0.02
N ILE A 185 9.81 9.55 -0.25
CA ILE A 185 8.47 9.04 -0.58
C ILE A 185 7.60 8.85 0.67
N GLY A 186 8.20 8.74 1.86
CA GLY A 186 7.47 8.49 3.11
C GLY A 186 7.04 7.04 3.29
N VAL A 187 7.84 6.09 2.79
CA VAL A 187 7.60 4.64 2.89
C VAL A 187 8.77 3.93 3.55
N SER A 188 8.65 2.62 3.83
CA SER A 188 9.78 1.87 4.39
C SER A 188 10.85 1.58 3.33
N SER A 189 12.13 1.52 3.73
CA SER A 189 13.24 1.12 2.85
C SER A 189 12.99 -0.25 2.21
N ARG A 190 12.39 -1.19 2.96
CA ARG A 190 11.99 -2.50 2.47
C ARG A 190 10.94 -2.43 1.36
N SER A 191 10.02 -1.46 1.41
CA SER A 191 9.05 -1.22 0.34
C SER A 191 9.73 -0.74 -0.93
N ILE A 192 10.69 0.20 -0.81
CA ILE A 192 11.48 0.67 -1.95
C ILE A 192 12.30 -0.46 -2.56
N GLU A 193 12.99 -1.27 -1.75
CA GLU A 193 13.77 -2.42 -2.22
C GLU A 193 12.90 -3.42 -3.00
N ASN A 194 11.71 -3.72 -2.51
CA ASN A 194 10.75 -4.58 -3.21
C ASN A 194 10.28 -3.98 -4.54
N ASN A 195 10.00 -2.68 -4.58
CA ASN A 195 9.58 -2.01 -5.81
C ASN A 195 10.71 -1.92 -6.84
N ILE A 196 11.94 -1.61 -6.41
CA ILE A 196 13.16 -1.66 -7.25
C ILE A 196 13.33 -3.07 -7.81
N LYS A 197 13.17 -4.12 -7.00
CA LYS A 197 13.25 -5.51 -7.48
C LYS A 197 12.25 -5.78 -8.61
N LYS A 198 10.98 -5.38 -8.44
CA LYS A 198 9.95 -5.49 -9.49
C LYS A 198 10.30 -4.70 -10.75
N LEU A 199 10.79 -3.46 -10.61
CA LEU A 199 11.22 -2.63 -11.75
C LEU A 199 12.38 -3.27 -12.53
N LYS A 200 13.29 -3.97 -11.83
CA LYS A 200 14.34 -4.78 -12.48
C LYS A 200 13.77 -5.99 -13.20
N GLU A 201 12.84 -6.72 -12.58
CA GLU A 201 12.14 -7.86 -13.20
C GLU A 201 11.35 -7.45 -14.45
N TYR A 202 10.79 -6.23 -14.45
CA TYR A 202 10.13 -5.65 -15.62
C TYR A 202 11.10 -5.23 -16.72
N GLY A 203 12.39 -5.16 -16.45
CA GLY A 203 13.43 -4.69 -17.38
C GLY A 203 13.48 -3.18 -17.53
N ILE A 204 12.77 -2.43 -16.68
CA ILE A 204 12.68 -0.96 -16.73
C ILE A 204 13.87 -0.32 -16.00
N LEU A 205 14.45 -1.04 -15.03
CA LEU A 205 15.52 -0.53 -14.20
C LEU A 205 16.68 -1.51 -14.13
N GLU A 206 17.90 -1.04 -14.29
CA GLU A 206 19.11 -1.84 -14.14
C GLU A 206 20.14 -1.14 -13.26
N ARG A 207 20.98 -1.89 -12.54
CA ARG A 207 22.06 -1.32 -11.72
C ARG A 207 23.39 -1.58 -12.40
N TYR A 208 24.15 -0.52 -12.64
CA TYR A 208 25.50 -0.59 -13.16
C TYR A 208 26.52 -0.19 -12.10
N GLY A 209 27.67 -0.87 -12.08
CA GLY A 209 28.79 -0.56 -11.18
C GLY A 209 28.77 -1.32 -9.84
N SER A 210 29.67 -0.92 -8.94
CA SER A 210 29.85 -1.62 -7.65
C SER A 210 28.68 -1.36 -6.70
N PRO A 211 28.44 -2.23 -5.70
CA PRO A 211 27.35 -2.05 -4.74
C PRO A 211 27.35 -0.69 -4.01
N LYS A 212 28.53 -0.07 -3.86
CA LYS A 212 28.73 1.20 -3.16
C LYS A 212 28.74 2.42 -4.09
N ASN A 213 29.24 2.29 -5.32
CA ASN A 213 29.43 3.43 -6.24
C ASN A 213 28.69 3.27 -7.58
N GLY A 214 27.80 2.28 -7.69
CA GLY A 214 27.01 2.07 -8.89
C GLY A 214 25.89 3.11 -9.05
N TYR A 215 25.32 3.17 -10.24
CA TYR A 215 24.15 4.01 -10.57
C TYR A 215 23.04 3.15 -11.17
N TRP A 216 21.82 3.66 -11.10
CA TRP A 216 20.64 3.06 -11.70
C TRP A 216 20.43 3.61 -13.12
N GLU A 217 20.18 2.74 -14.08
CA GLU A 217 19.84 3.12 -15.44
C GLU A 217 18.37 2.76 -15.71
N ILE A 218 17.61 3.72 -16.23
CA ILE A 218 16.24 3.50 -16.66
C ILE A 218 16.30 3.07 -18.13
N LYS A 219 15.90 1.82 -18.40
CA LYS A 219 15.83 1.28 -19.76
C LYS A 219 14.43 1.54 -20.32
N ILE A 220 14.41 2.34 -21.39
CA ILE A 220 13.23 2.77 -22.15
C ILE A 220 13.28 2.14 -23.54
#